data_AF-A0A376RCW6-F1
#
_entry.id   AF-A0A376RCW6-F1
#
_cell.length_a   1.000
_cell.length_b   1.000
_cell.length_c   1.000
_cell.angle_alpha   90.00
_cell.angle_beta   90.00
_cell.angle_gamma   90.00
#
_symmetry.space_group_name_H-M   'P 1'
#
loop_
_entity.id
_entity.type
_entity.pdbx_description
1 polymer ?
#
loop_
_entity_poly.entity_id
_entity_poly.type
_entity_poly.pdbx_seq_one_letter_code
_entity_poly.pdbx_strand_id
1 'polypeptide(L)'
;MGHRTLFLGYAVMFSELILAPVTPSNSARGAGIIYPIIRNLPPLYQSQPNDSSSRSIGSYIMWMGIVADCVTSAIFLTAMAPNLLLIGLMKSASHATLSWGDWFLGMLPLSILLVLLVPWLAYVLYPPVLKSGDQVPRWAETELQAMGPLCSREKRMLGLMVGALVLWIFGGDYIDAAMVGYSVVALMLLLRIISWDDIVSNKAAWNVFFWLASLITLATGLNNTGFISWFGKLLAGSLSGYSPTMVMVALIVVFYLLRYFFRQRHGVYLRPRTDDDCRCAGDAGNPAAGVLPDGWRGNWSGEHSYTIRHRTQSDLLR
;
A
#
# COMPACT_ATOMS: atom_id res chain seq x y z
N MET A 1 7.13 -4.79 21.80
CA MET A 1 8.23 -4.34 20.93
C MET A 1 8.23 -2.81 20.89
N GLY A 2 9.37 -2.12 20.77
CA GLY A 2 9.38 -0.64 20.64
C GLY A 2 10.31 0.15 21.57
N HIS A 3 10.86 -0.47 22.62
CA HIS A 3 11.83 0.18 23.52
C HIS A 3 13.16 0.57 22.84
N ARG A 4 13.50 -0.10 21.73
CA ARG A 4 14.61 0.28 20.85
C ARG A 4 14.08 0.56 19.45
N THR A 5 14.66 1.55 18.80
CA THR A 5 14.19 2.03 17.49
C THR A 5 14.31 0.99 16.39
N LEU A 6 15.31 0.11 16.45
CA LEU A 6 15.41 -1.04 15.55
C LEU A 6 14.20 -1.97 15.68
N PHE A 7 13.82 -2.34 16.91
CA PHE A 7 12.65 -3.19 17.15
C PHE A 7 11.34 -2.50 16.81
N LEU A 8 11.30 -1.17 16.84
CA LEU A 8 10.16 -0.41 16.32
C LEU A 8 10.03 -0.56 14.79
N GLY A 9 11.15 -0.52 14.05
CA GLY A 9 11.13 -0.81 12.61
C GLY A 9 10.64 -2.23 12.29
N TYR A 10 11.07 -3.22 13.07
CA TYR A 10 10.53 -4.59 12.97
C TYR A 10 9.04 -4.66 13.30
N ALA A 11 8.58 -3.93 14.32
CA ALA A 11 7.15 -3.89 14.65
C ALA A 11 6.32 -3.34 13.47
N VAL A 12 6.77 -2.29 12.79
CA VAL A 12 6.11 -1.79 11.57
C VAL A 12 6.10 -2.85 10.46
N MET A 13 7.23 -3.50 10.21
CA MET A 13 7.34 -4.57 9.20
C MET A 13 6.36 -5.73 9.48
N PHE A 14 6.28 -6.18 10.73
CA PHE A 14 5.37 -7.27 11.10
C PHE A 14 3.90 -6.85 11.08
N SER A 15 3.58 -5.61 11.47
CA SER A 15 2.22 -5.08 11.33
C SER A 15 1.78 -5.06 9.86
N GLU A 16 2.63 -4.57 8.95
CA GLU A 16 2.37 -4.64 7.50
C GLU A 16 2.24 -6.08 7.02
N LEU A 17 3.10 -7.00 7.50
CA LEU A 17 3.06 -8.40 7.09
C LEU A 17 1.73 -9.07 7.43
N ILE A 18 1.14 -8.74 8.59
CA ILE A 18 -0.16 -9.24 9.03
C ILE A 18 -1.31 -8.63 8.21
N LEU A 19 -1.20 -7.34 7.86
CA LEU A 19 -2.24 -6.63 7.10
C LEU A 19 -2.22 -6.95 5.60
N ALA A 20 -1.05 -7.26 5.05
CA ALA A 20 -0.84 -7.46 3.62
C ALA A 20 -1.72 -8.50 2.92
N PRO A 21 -1.92 -9.72 3.46
CA PRO A 21 -2.74 -10.73 2.79
C PRO A 21 -4.23 -10.35 2.70
N VAL A 22 -4.67 -9.46 3.57
CA VAL A 22 -6.07 -9.13 3.81
C VAL A 22 -6.51 -7.91 3.03
N THR A 23 -5.68 -6.87 3.02
CA THR A 23 -6.05 -5.59 2.45
C THR A 23 -5.47 -5.49 1.04
N PRO A 24 -6.31 -5.56 -0.01
CA PRO A 24 -5.85 -5.71 -1.39
C PRO A 24 -5.47 -4.38 -2.05
N SER A 25 -4.74 -3.55 -1.31
CA SER A 25 -4.28 -2.24 -1.77
C SER A 25 -3.13 -1.77 -0.89
N ASN A 26 -1.95 -1.68 -1.49
CA ASN A 26 -0.75 -1.14 -0.86
C ASN A 26 -0.95 0.32 -0.41
N SER A 27 -1.61 1.14 -1.25
CA SER A 27 -1.96 2.52 -0.88
C SER A 27 -2.91 2.57 0.33
N ALA A 28 -3.89 1.66 0.42
CA ALA A 28 -4.82 1.64 1.56
C ALA A 28 -4.12 1.19 2.85
N ARG A 29 -3.21 0.22 2.79
CA ARG A 29 -2.42 -0.21 3.96
C ARG A 29 -1.41 0.85 4.37
N GLY A 30 -0.49 1.20 3.47
CA GLY A 30 0.60 2.11 3.74
C GLY A 30 0.11 3.50 4.11
N ALA A 31 -0.72 4.14 3.27
CA ALA A 31 -1.17 5.52 3.51
C ALA A 31 -2.42 5.60 4.39
N GLY A 32 -3.29 4.59 4.38
CA GLY A 32 -4.55 4.61 5.12
C GLY A 32 -4.45 4.06 6.55
N ILE A 33 -3.70 2.98 6.77
CA ILE A 33 -3.62 2.30 8.07
C ILE A 33 -2.30 2.63 8.78
N ILE A 34 -1.16 2.36 8.15
CA ILE A 34 0.14 2.48 8.81
C ILE A 34 0.59 3.94 8.94
N TYR A 35 0.41 4.77 7.92
CA TYR A 35 0.85 6.16 7.94
C TYR A 35 0.27 6.98 9.11
N PRO A 36 -1.04 6.94 9.40
CA PRO A 36 -1.60 7.63 10.57
C PRO A 36 -1.02 7.17 11.92
N ILE A 37 -0.64 5.89 12.03
CA ILE A 37 -0.01 5.36 13.24
C ILE A 37 1.42 5.90 13.36
N ILE A 38 2.24 5.71 12.31
CA ILE A 38 3.65 6.09 12.36
C ILE A 38 3.87 7.61 12.35
N ARG A 39 2.93 8.42 11.86
CA ARG A 39 3.04 9.90 11.89
C ARG A 39 2.85 10.51 13.26
N ASN A 40 2.18 9.81 14.17
CA ASN A 40 1.98 10.28 15.53
C ASN A 40 3.18 9.96 16.44
N LEU A 41 4.12 9.11 16.00
CA LEU A 41 5.30 8.73 16.80
C LEU A 41 6.40 9.81 16.85
N PRO A 42 6.79 10.46 15.74
CA PRO A 42 7.87 11.46 15.75
C PRO A 42 7.63 12.65 16.69
N PRO A 43 6.40 13.21 16.79
CA PRO A 43 6.10 14.29 17.73
C PRO A 43 6.36 13.94 19.20
N LEU A 44 6.22 12.66 19.60
CA LEU A 44 6.51 12.23 20.98
C LEU A 44 7.97 12.54 21.36
N TYR A 45 8.90 12.40 20.41
CA TYR A 45 10.32 12.67 20.58
C TYR A 45 10.76 14.02 20.00
N GLN A 46 9.83 14.96 19.78
CA GLN A 46 10.11 16.28 19.20
C GLN A 46 10.82 16.20 17.83
N SER A 47 10.56 15.15 17.07
CA SER A 47 11.12 14.95 15.72
C SER A 47 10.17 15.53 14.69
N GLN A 48 10.50 16.71 14.17
CA GLN A 48 9.65 17.47 13.25
C GLN A 48 10.08 17.31 11.78
N PRO A 49 9.13 17.37 10.82
CA PRO A 49 9.46 17.36 9.39
C PRO A 49 10.18 18.65 8.99
N ASN A 50 11.09 18.56 8.01
CA ASN A 50 11.88 19.68 7.47
C ASN A 50 12.79 20.41 8.49
N ASP A 51 13.04 19.79 9.64
CA ASP A 51 13.99 20.25 10.64
C ASP A 51 15.14 19.23 10.80
N SER A 52 16.26 19.68 11.33
CA SER A 52 17.39 18.85 11.78
C SER A 52 16.95 17.71 12.72
N SER A 53 15.90 17.93 13.52
CA SER A 53 15.28 16.94 14.41
C SER A 53 14.54 15.81 13.68
N SER A 54 14.29 15.92 12.36
CA SER A 54 13.64 14.86 11.57
C SER A 54 14.41 13.52 11.63
N ARG A 55 15.73 13.59 11.75
CA ARG A 55 16.62 12.41 11.84
C ARG A 55 16.56 11.68 13.18
N SER A 56 15.94 12.28 14.19
CA SER A 56 15.85 11.67 15.52
C SER A 56 15.15 10.32 15.49
N ILE A 57 13.97 10.29 14.88
CA ILE A 57 13.20 9.05 14.66
C ILE A 57 12.30 9.14 13.42
N GLY A 58 11.82 10.34 13.06
CA GLY A 58 10.83 10.57 12.02
C GLY A 58 11.22 10.03 10.65
N SER A 59 12.40 10.40 10.16
CA SER A 59 12.88 9.95 8.85
C SER A 59 13.00 8.42 8.77
N TYR A 60 13.51 7.77 9.84
CA TYR A 60 13.66 6.32 9.89
C TYR A 60 12.29 5.61 9.88
N ILE A 61 11.36 6.02 10.75
CA ILE A 61 10.08 5.32 10.89
C ILE A 61 9.17 5.53 9.66
N MET A 62 9.22 6.71 9.06
CA MET A 62 8.51 7.01 7.80
C MET A 62 9.04 6.16 6.65
N TRP A 63 10.36 6.06 6.54
CA TRP A 63 11.00 5.19 5.55
C TRP A 63 10.60 3.73 5.77
N MET A 64 10.61 3.26 7.03
CA MET A 64 10.18 1.91 7.36
C MET A 64 8.73 1.64 6.96
N GLY A 65 7.80 2.59 7.13
CA GLY A 65 6.43 2.44 6.68
C GLY A 65 6.31 2.18 5.18
N ILE A 66 7.04 2.95 4.36
CA ILE A 66 7.02 2.82 2.90
C ILE A 66 7.65 1.50 2.46
N VAL A 67 8.82 1.17 2.98
CA VAL A 67 9.55 -0.02 2.54
C VAL A 67 8.87 -1.30 3.03
N ALA A 68 8.31 -1.30 4.24
CA ALA A 68 7.50 -2.42 4.74
C ALA A 68 6.33 -2.71 3.80
N ASP A 69 5.53 -1.71 3.44
CA ASP A 69 4.41 -1.88 2.49
C ASP A 69 4.87 -2.38 1.11
N CYS A 70 6.01 -1.90 0.60
CA CYS A 70 6.57 -2.37 -0.67
C CYS A 70 7.01 -3.84 -0.61
N VAL A 71 7.69 -4.24 0.47
CA VAL A 71 8.19 -5.62 0.64
C VAL A 71 7.01 -6.57 0.82
N THR A 72 6.08 -6.27 1.72
CA THR A 72 4.92 -7.13 2.01
C THR A 72 3.96 -7.23 0.83
N SER A 73 3.87 -6.19 0.00
CA SER A 73 3.12 -6.21 -1.26
C SER A 73 3.64 -7.22 -2.28
N ALA A 74 4.92 -7.56 -2.24
CA ALA A 74 5.48 -8.58 -3.15
C ALA A 74 5.18 -10.00 -2.67
N ILE A 75 5.03 -10.20 -1.36
CA ILE A 75 4.86 -11.53 -0.73
C ILE A 75 3.51 -12.15 -1.10
N PHE A 76 2.44 -11.36 -1.01
CA PHE A 76 1.08 -11.86 -1.18
C PHE A 76 0.49 -11.45 -2.51
N LEU A 77 -0.15 -12.40 -3.20
CA LEU A 77 -0.79 -12.17 -4.48
C LEU A 77 -1.87 -11.08 -4.40
N THR A 78 -2.66 -11.07 -3.33
CA THR A 78 -3.76 -10.12 -3.12
C THR A 78 -3.30 -8.74 -2.67
N ALA A 79 -2.06 -8.57 -2.20
CA ALA A 79 -1.62 -7.34 -1.55
C ALA A 79 -1.51 -6.12 -2.49
N MET A 80 -1.47 -6.34 -3.81
CA MET A 80 -1.24 -5.32 -4.82
C MET A 80 -1.95 -5.67 -6.14
N ALA A 81 -2.63 -4.69 -6.75
CA ALA A 81 -3.33 -4.87 -8.03
C ALA A 81 -2.44 -5.37 -9.20
N PRO A 82 -1.23 -4.84 -9.41
CA PRO A 82 -0.27 -5.39 -10.38
C PRO A 82 0.02 -6.90 -10.27
N ASN A 83 -0.05 -7.50 -9.08
CA ASN A 83 0.21 -8.94 -8.93
C ASN A 83 -0.91 -9.75 -9.60
N LEU A 84 -2.16 -9.33 -9.41
CA LEU A 84 -3.32 -9.93 -10.08
C LEU A 84 -3.30 -9.68 -11.59
N LEU A 85 -2.84 -8.51 -12.03
CA LEU A 85 -2.64 -8.22 -13.46
C LEU A 85 -1.65 -9.20 -14.08
N LEU A 86 -0.53 -9.47 -13.40
CA LEU A 86 0.50 -10.40 -13.89
C LEU A 86 -0.09 -11.79 -14.09
N ILE A 87 -0.86 -12.32 -13.14
CA ILE A 87 -1.52 -13.63 -13.29
C ILE A 87 -2.51 -13.61 -14.47
N GLY A 88 -3.28 -12.54 -14.63
CA GLY A 88 -4.20 -12.39 -15.75
C GLY A 88 -3.48 -12.41 -17.11
N LEU A 89 -2.34 -11.73 -17.21
CA LEU A 89 -1.51 -11.68 -18.42
C LEU A 89 -0.79 -13.01 -18.69
N MET A 90 -0.29 -13.70 -17.65
CA MET A 90 0.30 -15.03 -17.82
C MET A 90 -0.72 -16.02 -18.34
N LYS A 91 -1.93 -16.02 -17.77
CA LYS A 91 -3.01 -16.91 -18.20
C LYS A 91 -3.39 -16.67 -19.66
N SER A 92 -3.42 -15.42 -20.13
CA SER A 92 -3.74 -15.12 -21.53
C SER A 92 -2.60 -15.40 -22.51
N ALA A 93 -1.34 -15.27 -22.08
CA ALA A 93 -0.17 -15.45 -22.94
C ALA A 93 0.36 -16.89 -22.99
N SER A 94 0.35 -17.63 -21.88
CA SER A 94 0.97 -18.96 -21.77
C SER A 94 -0.01 -20.06 -21.33
N HIS A 95 -1.27 -19.73 -21.06
CA HIS A 95 -2.27 -20.64 -20.48
C HIS A 95 -1.91 -21.22 -19.11
N ALA A 96 -0.77 -20.81 -18.53
CA ALA A 96 -0.37 -21.22 -17.19
C ALA A 96 -1.20 -20.47 -16.14
N THR A 97 -1.74 -21.21 -15.19
CA THR A 97 -2.46 -20.66 -14.03
C THR A 97 -1.59 -20.81 -12.80
N LEU A 98 -1.40 -19.72 -12.07
CA LEU A 98 -0.69 -19.71 -10.80
C LEU A 98 -1.72 -19.51 -9.69
N SER A 99 -1.73 -20.40 -8.70
CA SER A 99 -2.62 -20.24 -7.54
C SER A 99 -2.06 -19.20 -6.56
N TRP A 100 -2.88 -18.81 -5.58
CA TRP A 100 -2.42 -17.95 -4.48
C TRP A 100 -1.30 -18.62 -3.68
N GLY A 101 -1.43 -19.93 -3.42
CA GLY A 101 -0.43 -20.73 -2.71
C GLY A 101 0.89 -20.83 -3.46
N ASP A 102 0.86 -21.04 -4.76
CA ASP A 102 2.06 -21.11 -5.59
C ASP A 102 2.83 -19.79 -5.59
N TRP A 103 2.11 -18.67 -5.69
CA TRP A 103 2.71 -17.33 -5.59
C TRP A 103 3.41 -17.15 -4.24
N PHE A 104 2.69 -17.45 -3.15
CA PHE A 104 3.20 -17.28 -1.79
C PHE A 104 4.45 -18.14 -1.55
N LEU A 105 4.41 -19.42 -1.92
CA LEU A 105 5.54 -20.34 -1.79
C LEU A 105 6.73 -19.91 -2.66
N GLY A 106 6.48 -19.43 -3.88
CA GLY A 106 7.52 -18.91 -4.77
C GLY A 106 8.21 -17.66 -4.23
N MET A 107 7.46 -16.78 -3.56
CA MET A 107 7.99 -15.54 -2.99
C MET A 107 8.65 -15.75 -1.62
N LEU A 108 8.28 -16.80 -0.88
CA LEU A 108 8.67 -17.03 0.51
C LEU A 108 10.19 -16.99 0.78
N PRO A 109 11.07 -17.64 -0.02
CA PRO A 109 12.51 -17.66 0.26
C PRO A 109 13.14 -16.26 0.26
N LEU A 110 12.81 -15.46 -0.76
CA LEU A 110 13.31 -14.08 -0.87
C LEU A 110 12.63 -13.17 0.16
N SER A 111 11.35 -13.40 0.43
CA SER A 111 10.56 -12.56 1.32
C SER A 111 11.00 -12.66 2.77
N ILE A 112 11.33 -13.86 3.26
CA ILE A 112 11.87 -14.04 4.63
C ILE A 112 13.17 -13.26 4.78
N LEU A 113 14.06 -13.37 3.80
CA LEU A 113 15.32 -12.62 3.80
C LEU A 113 15.05 -11.12 3.84
N LEU A 114 14.15 -10.59 3.00
CA LEU A 114 13.85 -9.16 2.95
C LEU A 114 13.15 -8.65 4.21
N VAL A 115 12.19 -9.39 4.76
CA VAL A 115 11.48 -9.01 6.00
C VAL A 115 12.45 -8.86 7.17
N LEU A 116 13.47 -9.71 7.25
CA LEU A 116 14.50 -9.64 8.29
C LEU A 116 15.58 -8.59 7.96
N LEU A 117 16.04 -8.54 6.71
CA LEU A 117 17.18 -7.72 6.33
C LEU A 117 16.82 -6.24 6.19
N VAL A 118 15.62 -5.90 5.73
CA VAL A 118 15.22 -4.51 5.44
C VAL A 118 15.20 -3.62 6.68
N PRO A 119 14.56 -3.99 7.81
CA PRO A 119 14.58 -3.16 9.01
C PRO A 119 15.99 -2.92 9.54
N TRP A 120 16.84 -3.95 9.45
CA TRP A 120 18.26 -3.86 9.81
C TRP A 120 19.05 -2.96 8.86
N LEU A 121 18.88 -3.14 7.55
CA LEU A 121 19.58 -2.35 6.53
C LEU A 121 19.17 -0.87 6.60
N ALA A 122 17.88 -0.58 6.79
CA ALA A 122 17.40 0.78 7.00
C ALA A 122 18.04 1.42 8.24
N TYR A 123 18.24 0.64 9.31
CA TYR A 123 18.87 1.12 10.54
C TYR A 123 20.38 1.36 10.36
N VAL A 124 21.06 0.60 9.51
CA VAL A 124 22.49 0.78 9.20
C VAL A 124 22.71 1.95 8.24
N LEU A 125 21.90 2.06 7.19
CA LEU A 125 22.04 3.10 6.16
C LEU A 125 21.57 4.47 6.66
N TYR A 126 20.52 4.50 7.48
CA TYR A 126 19.95 5.74 8.00
C TYR A 126 19.68 5.60 9.50
N PRO A 127 20.74 5.54 10.34
CA PRO A 127 20.59 5.31 11.75
C PRO A 127 19.83 6.45 12.41
N PRO A 128 18.76 6.17 13.18
CA PRO A 128 18.09 7.17 13.98
C PRO A 128 19.01 7.66 15.11
N VAL A 129 18.98 8.96 15.40
CA VAL A 129 19.78 9.55 16.49
C VAL A 129 19.29 9.01 17.84
N LEU A 130 17.97 8.88 18.00
CA LEU A 130 17.39 8.27 19.18
C LEU A 130 17.28 6.75 18.99
N LYS A 131 18.00 5.99 19.81
CA LYS A 131 18.09 4.51 19.70
C LYS A 131 17.21 3.76 20.70
N SER A 132 16.77 4.44 21.76
CA SER A 132 15.92 3.87 22.80
C SER A 132 14.97 4.91 23.37
N GLY A 133 13.79 4.47 23.79
CA GLY A 133 12.80 5.31 24.44
C GLY A 133 11.56 4.51 24.83
N ASP A 134 10.97 4.87 25.98
CA ASP A 134 9.80 4.19 26.54
C ASP A 134 8.48 4.87 26.15
N GLN A 135 8.55 6.02 25.48
CA GLN A 135 7.36 6.81 25.15
C GLN A 135 6.46 6.10 24.14
N VAL A 136 7.03 5.39 23.16
CA VAL A 136 6.26 4.67 22.13
C VAL A 136 5.50 3.48 22.72
N PRO A 137 6.13 2.57 23.50
CA PRO A 137 5.39 1.52 24.20
C PRO A 137 4.28 2.05 25.11
N ARG A 138 4.55 3.10 25.89
CA ARG A 138 3.55 3.70 26.80
C ARG A 138 2.39 4.32 26.03
N TRP A 139 2.68 5.07 24.96
CA TRP A 139 1.65 5.64 24.09
C TRP A 139 0.79 4.53 23.46
N ALA A 140 1.40 3.47 22.94
CA ALA A 140 0.68 2.35 22.35
C ALA A 140 -0.22 1.62 23.37
N GLU A 141 0.22 1.49 24.62
CA GLU A 141 -0.59 0.92 25.70
C GLU A 141 -1.81 1.81 26.02
N THR A 142 -1.62 3.13 26.09
CA THR A 142 -2.72 4.08 26.29
C THR A 142 -3.74 4.03 25.15
N GLU A 143 -3.29 4.02 23.90
CA GLU A 143 -4.19 3.91 22.74
C GLU A 143 -4.93 2.57 22.72
N LEU A 144 -4.26 1.46 23.04
CA LEU A 144 -4.88 0.14 23.11
C LEU A 144 -5.94 0.07 24.21
N GLN A 145 -5.69 0.68 25.37
CA GLN A 145 -6.68 0.79 26.44
C GLN A 145 -7.87 1.68 26.03
N ALA A 146 -7.62 2.76 25.30
CA ALA A 146 -8.67 3.66 24.78
C ALA A 146 -9.57 3.00 23.73
N MET A 147 -9.03 2.09 22.91
CA MET A 147 -9.81 1.31 21.95
C MET A 147 -10.78 0.32 22.61
N GLY A 148 -10.40 -0.25 23.76
CA GLY A 148 -11.22 -1.24 24.47
C GLY A 148 -11.27 -2.62 23.79
N PRO A 149 -12.16 -3.52 24.27
CA PRO A 149 -12.25 -4.88 23.75
C PRO A 149 -12.90 -4.93 22.36
N LEU A 150 -12.45 -5.89 21.53
CA LEU A 150 -13.02 -6.11 20.20
C LEU A 150 -14.53 -6.37 20.25
N CYS A 151 -15.26 -5.60 19.45
CA CYS A 151 -16.70 -5.76 19.31
C CYS A 151 -17.06 -7.00 18.47
N SER A 152 -18.31 -7.46 18.57
CA SER A 152 -18.77 -8.65 17.86
C SER A 152 -18.67 -8.54 16.34
N ARG A 153 -18.72 -7.32 15.77
CA ARG A 153 -18.54 -7.11 14.32
C ARG A 153 -17.11 -7.35 13.88
N GLU A 154 -16.14 -6.81 14.60
CA GLU A 154 -14.70 -7.00 14.34
C GLU A 154 -14.30 -8.47 14.44
N LYS A 155 -14.79 -9.18 15.46
CA LYS A 155 -14.54 -10.63 15.62
C LYS A 155 -15.05 -11.44 14.43
N ARG A 156 -16.24 -11.12 13.92
CA ARG A 156 -16.81 -11.79 12.74
C ARG A 156 -16.02 -11.47 11.47
N MET A 157 -15.61 -10.22 11.28
CA MET A 157 -14.76 -9.82 10.16
C MET A 157 -13.43 -10.56 10.17
N LEU A 158 -12.77 -10.61 11.34
CA LEU A 158 -11.52 -11.35 11.52
C LEU A 158 -11.70 -12.84 11.19
N GLY A 159 -12.80 -13.45 11.65
CA GLY A 159 -13.13 -14.84 11.34
C GLY A 159 -13.26 -15.10 9.83
N LEU A 160 -13.96 -14.23 9.09
CA LEU A 160 -14.09 -14.33 7.64
C LEU A 160 -12.75 -14.15 6.91
N MET A 161 -11.91 -13.22 7.38
CA MET A 161 -10.56 -13.02 6.86
C MET A 161 -9.67 -14.26 7.01
N VAL A 162 -9.63 -14.82 8.21
CA VAL A 162 -8.84 -16.03 8.50
C VAL A 162 -9.37 -17.20 7.67
N GLY A 163 -10.70 -17.35 7.57
CA GLY A 163 -11.33 -18.35 6.71
C GLY A 163 -10.93 -18.21 5.24
N ALA A 164 -10.96 -16.98 4.71
CA ALA A 164 -10.54 -16.70 3.32
C ALA A 164 -9.09 -17.11 3.06
N LEU A 165 -8.18 -16.82 4.00
CA LEU A 165 -6.77 -17.20 3.88
C LEU A 165 -6.58 -18.71 3.90
N VAL A 166 -7.26 -19.42 4.78
CA VAL A 166 -7.24 -20.89 4.82
C VAL A 166 -7.74 -21.46 3.49
N LEU A 167 -8.83 -20.92 2.94
CA LEU A 167 -9.36 -21.33 1.63
C LEU A 167 -8.40 -21.03 0.48
N TRP A 168 -7.69 -19.89 0.49
CA TRP A 168 -6.69 -19.59 -0.55
C TRP A 168 -5.43 -20.46 -0.46
N ILE A 169 -5.03 -20.89 0.74
CA ILE A 169 -3.85 -21.73 0.93
C ILE A 169 -4.16 -23.20 0.59
N PHE A 170 -5.28 -23.73 1.08
CA PHE A 170 -5.59 -25.17 1.02
C PHE A 170 -6.70 -25.52 0.01
N GLY A 171 -7.49 -24.55 -0.42
CA GLY A 171 -8.66 -24.76 -1.28
C GLY A 171 -8.40 -24.57 -2.78
N GLY A 172 -7.15 -24.31 -3.20
CA GLY A 172 -6.81 -23.98 -4.58
C GLY A 172 -7.23 -25.03 -5.62
N ASP A 173 -7.30 -26.31 -5.24
CA ASP A 173 -7.72 -27.40 -6.13
C ASP A 173 -9.25 -27.51 -6.30
N TYR A 174 -10.01 -26.93 -5.36
CA TYR A 174 -11.47 -27.10 -5.29
C TYR A 174 -12.23 -25.82 -5.62
N ILE A 175 -11.67 -24.65 -5.31
CA ILE A 175 -12.33 -23.36 -5.47
C ILE A 175 -11.37 -22.30 -6.00
N ASP A 176 -11.81 -21.58 -7.03
CA ASP A 176 -11.05 -20.45 -7.57
C ASP A 176 -10.96 -19.31 -6.53
N ALA A 177 -9.81 -18.64 -6.48
CA ALA A 177 -9.55 -17.57 -5.52
C ALA A 177 -10.58 -16.43 -5.60
N ALA A 178 -11.12 -16.13 -6.78
CA ALA A 178 -12.18 -15.12 -6.94
C ALA A 178 -13.50 -15.57 -6.30
N MET A 179 -13.86 -16.85 -6.41
CA MET A 179 -15.07 -17.41 -5.79
C MET A 179 -15.02 -17.32 -4.26
N VAL A 180 -13.85 -17.57 -3.66
CA VAL A 180 -13.62 -17.34 -2.22
C VAL A 180 -13.90 -15.88 -1.87
N GLY A 181 -13.35 -14.94 -2.64
CA GLY A 181 -13.58 -13.50 -2.44
C GLY A 181 -15.05 -13.09 -2.53
N TYR A 182 -15.78 -13.53 -3.56
CA TYR A 182 -17.21 -13.26 -3.70
C TYR A 182 -18.03 -13.83 -2.54
N SER A 183 -17.69 -15.05 -2.10
CA SER A 183 -18.35 -15.70 -0.96
C SER A 183 -18.15 -14.92 0.33
N VAL A 184 -16.94 -14.42 0.59
CA VAL A 184 -16.63 -13.60 1.76
C VAL A 184 -17.41 -12.29 1.75
N VAL A 185 -17.47 -11.58 0.62
CA VAL A 185 -18.25 -10.34 0.48
C VAL A 185 -19.75 -10.60 0.69
N ALA A 186 -20.27 -11.69 0.13
CA ALA A 186 -21.66 -12.10 0.33
C ALA A 186 -21.97 -12.38 1.81
N LEU A 187 -21.09 -13.10 2.51
CA LEU A 187 -21.22 -13.35 3.95
C LEU A 187 -21.12 -12.06 4.77
N MET A 188 -20.24 -11.12 4.40
CA MET A 188 -20.14 -9.82 5.08
C MET A 188 -21.42 -9.00 4.97
N LEU A 189 -22.10 -9.03 3.82
CA LEU A 189 -23.41 -8.40 3.62
C LEU A 189 -24.51 -9.10 4.44
N LEU A 190 -24.56 -10.44 4.40
CA LEU A 190 -25.54 -11.23 5.15
C LEU A 190 -25.42 -11.05 6.66
N LEU A 191 -24.18 -11.00 7.17
CA LEU A 191 -23.87 -10.78 8.58
C LEU A 191 -23.96 -9.30 9.00
N ARG A 192 -24.35 -8.40 8.07
CA ARG A 192 -24.42 -6.94 8.25
C ARG A 192 -23.14 -6.37 8.88
N ILE A 193 -22.00 -6.87 8.42
CA ILE A 193 -20.67 -6.33 8.77
C ILE A 193 -20.43 -5.07 7.95
N ILE A 194 -20.73 -5.14 6.65
CA ILE A 194 -20.72 -4.02 5.70
C ILE A 194 -22.12 -3.83 5.13
N SER A 195 -22.44 -2.60 4.74
CA SER A 195 -23.66 -2.28 4.00
C SER A 195 -23.42 -2.33 2.49
N TRP A 196 -24.50 -2.40 1.71
CA TRP A 196 -24.42 -2.31 0.25
C TRP A 196 -23.85 -0.96 -0.21
N ASP A 197 -24.17 0.11 0.52
CA ASP A 197 -23.69 1.46 0.23
C ASP A 197 -22.16 1.57 0.41
N ASP A 198 -21.60 0.87 1.41
CA ASP A 198 -20.14 0.81 1.62
C ASP A 198 -19.41 0.19 0.42
N ILE A 199 -20.02 -0.76 -0.29
CA ILE A 199 -19.45 -1.39 -1.48
C ILE A 199 -19.53 -0.46 -2.68
N VAL A 200 -20.71 0.14 -2.93
CA VAL A 200 -20.94 0.99 -4.10
C VAL A 200 -20.15 2.30 -4.01
N SER A 201 -20.02 2.86 -2.81
CA SER A 201 -19.30 4.11 -2.57
C SER A 201 -17.76 3.95 -2.63
N ASN A 202 -17.23 2.73 -2.64
CA ASN A 202 -15.79 2.47 -2.68
C ASN A 202 -15.18 2.69 -4.07
N LYS A 203 -15.01 3.96 -4.45
CA LYS A 203 -14.46 4.38 -5.76
C LYS A 203 -13.09 3.77 -6.07
N ALA A 204 -12.27 3.52 -5.05
CA ALA A 204 -10.94 2.96 -5.25
C ALA A 204 -11.01 1.52 -5.78
N ALA A 205 -11.87 0.68 -5.20
CA ALA A 205 -12.09 -0.69 -5.65
C ALA A 205 -12.63 -0.72 -7.08
N TRP A 206 -13.64 0.10 -7.40
CA TRP A 206 -14.21 0.20 -8.74
C TRP A 206 -13.20 0.69 -9.77
N ASN A 207 -12.40 1.70 -9.44
CA ASN A 207 -11.35 2.21 -10.33
C ASN A 207 -10.33 1.11 -10.69
N VAL A 208 -9.86 0.36 -9.70
CA VAL A 208 -8.93 -0.77 -9.92
C VAL A 208 -9.58 -1.84 -10.79
N PHE A 209 -10.85 -2.19 -10.53
CA PHE A 209 -11.59 -3.18 -11.30
C PHE A 209 -11.68 -2.80 -12.79
N PHE A 210 -12.18 -1.60 -13.11
CA PHE A 210 -12.33 -1.15 -14.50
C PHE A 210 -10.98 -0.97 -15.20
N TRP A 211 -9.97 -0.48 -14.49
CA TRP A 211 -8.63 -0.30 -15.03
C TRP A 211 -7.97 -1.64 -15.39
N LEU A 212 -8.03 -2.63 -14.48
CA LEU A 212 -7.50 -3.97 -14.74
C LEU A 212 -8.25 -4.69 -15.86
N ALA A 213 -9.60 -4.62 -15.85
CA ALA A 213 -10.42 -5.22 -16.89
C ALA A 213 -10.08 -4.65 -18.28
N SER A 214 -9.91 -3.33 -18.38
CA SER A 214 -9.53 -2.67 -19.64
C SER A 214 -8.15 -3.11 -20.14
N LEU A 215 -7.15 -3.16 -19.25
CA LEU A 215 -5.80 -3.58 -19.63
C LEU A 215 -5.72 -5.05 -20.06
N ILE A 216 -6.39 -5.95 -19.34
CA ILE A 216 -6.42 -7.37 -19.70
C ILE A 216 -7.12 -7.55 -21.05
N THR A 217 -8.20 -6.80 -21.30
CA THR A 217 -8.91 -6.82 -22.59
C THR A 217 -8.02 -6.33 -23.73
N LEU A 218 -7.29 -5.22 -23.54
CA LEU A 218 -6.35 -4.70 -24.53
C LEU A 218 -5.20 -5.67 -24.80
N ALA A 219 -4.60 -6.24 -23.75
CA ALA A 219 -3.54 -7.22 -23.88
C ALA A 219 -4.01 -8.49 -24.61
N THR A 220 -5.22 -8.96 -24.31
CA THR A 220 -5.83 -10.12 -24.98
C THR A 220 -6.16 -9.79 -26.43
N GLY A 221 -6.71 -8.62 -26.71
CA GLY A 221 -6.95 -8.15 -28.08
C GLY A 221 -5.65 -8.10 -28.90
N LEU A 222 -4.58 -7.56 -28.33
CA LEU A 222 -3.26 -7.51 -28.96
C LEU A 222 -2.63 -8.91 -29.14
N ASN A 223 -2.90 -9.84 -28.23
CA ASN A 223 -2.49 -11.22 -28.40
C ASN A 223 -3.23 -11.89 -29.57
N ASN A 224 -4.55 -11.68 -29.65
CA ASN A 224 -5.42 -12.27 -30.67
C ASN A 224 -5.11 -11.77 -32.09
N THR A 225 -4.56 -10.55 -32.25
CA THR A 225 -4.08 -10.06 -33.55
C THR A 225 -2.77 -10.73 -33.99
N GLY A 226 -2.14 -11.54 -33.14
CA GLY A 226 -0.85 -12.18 -33.40
C GLY A 226 0.35 -11.24 -33.22
N PHE A 227 0.13 -9.99 -32.79
CA PHE A 227 1.20 -9.00 -32.62
C PHE A 227 2.25 -9.47 -31.61
N ILE A 228 1.82 -10.02 -30.46
CA ILE A 228 2.74 -10.52 -29.42
C ILE A 228 3.65 -11.62 -29.97
N SER A 229 3.09 -12.56 -30.75
CA SER A 229 3.85 -13.65 -31.39
C SER A 229 4.84 -13.12 -32.44
N TRP A 230 4.39 -12.19 -33.29
CA TRP A 230 5.25 -11.54 -34.28
C TRP A 230 6.40 -10.77 -33.63
N PHE A 231 6.10 -9.96 -32.63
CA PHE A 231 7.08 -9.15 -31.91
C PHE A 231 8.08 -10.03 -31.13
N GLY A 232 7.59 -11.10 -30.50
CA GLY A 232 8.42 -12.09 -29.84
C GLY A 232 9.43 -12.75 -30.80
N LYS A 233 9.00 -13.12 -32.01
CA LYS A 233 9.89 -13.68 -33.04
C LYS A 233 10.92 -12.67 -33.53
N LEU A 234 10.53 -11.42 -33.72
CA LEU A 234 11.44 -10.34 -34.12
C LEU A 234 12.56 -10.14 -33.09
N LEU A 235 12.21 -10.11 -31.80
CA LEU A 235 13.18 -9.99 -30.72
C LEU A 235 14.01 -11.26 -30.52
N ALA A 236 13.42 -12.45 -30.71
CA ALA A 236 14.12 -13.71 -30.57
C ALA A 236 15.30 -13.83 -31.54
N GLY A 237 15.19 -13.28 -32.75
CA GLY A 237 16.31 -13.19 -33.70
C GLY A 237 17.52 -12.47 -33.10
N SER A 238 17.30 -11.30 -32.50
CA SER A 238 18.35 -10.48 -31.85
C SER A 238 18.85 -11.05 -30.52
N LEU A 239 18.08 -11.96 -29.89
CA LEU A 239 18.38 -12.54 -28.58
C LEU A 239 18.93 -13.98 -28.65
N SER A 240 18.89 -14.63 -29.81
CA SER A 240 19.20 -16.04 -30.03
C SER A 240 20.63 -16.48 -29.68
N GLY A 241 21.57 -15.54 -29.53
CA GLY A 241 22.96 -15.81 -29.13
C GLY A 241 23.26 -15.64 -27.63
N TYR A 242 22.26 -15.27 -26.81
CA TYR A 242 22.45 -14.91 -25.41
C TYR A 242 21.86 -15.95 -24.46
N SER A 243 22.48 -16.12 -23.29
CA SER A 243 21.94 -17.04 -22.28
C SER A 243 20.58 -16.54 -21.75
N PRO A 244 19.61 -17.44 -21.49
CA PRO A 244 18.30 -17.04 -20.96
C PRO A 244 18.38 -16.18 -19.69
N THR A 245 19.34 -16.49 -18.81
CA THR A 245 19.59 -15.72 -17.58
C THR A 245 19.99 -14.28 -17.87
N MET A 246 20.85 -14.05 -18.87
CA MET A 246 21.28 -12.70 -19.23
C MET A 246 20.12 -11.89 -19.82
N VAL A 247 19.30 -12.51 -20.68
CA VAL A 247 18.10 -11.87 -21.23
C VAL A 247 17.13 -11.49 -20.13
N MET A 248 16.89 -12.38 -19.17
CA MET A 248 16.02 -12.11 -18.02
C MET A 248 16.53 -10.92 -17.19
N VAL A 249 17.83 -10.88 -16.87
CA VAL A 249 18.43 -9.74 -16.14
C VAL A 249 18.29 -8.43 -16.93
N ALA A 250 18.57 -8.46 -18.24
CA ALA A 250 18.43 -7.28 -19.09
C ALA A 250 16.98 -6.76 -19.13
N LEU A 251 16.00 -7.65 -19.24
CA LEU A 251 14.58 -7.28 -19.22
C LEU A 251 14.17 -6.65 -17.88
N ILE A 252 14.67 -7.18 -16.76
CA ILE A 252 14.44 -6.59 -15.42
C ILE A 252 15.02 -5.18 -15.37
N VAL A 253 16.26 -4.97 -15.82
CA VAL A 253 16.90 -3.65 -15.84
C VAL A 253 16.09 -2.67 -16.69
N VAL A 254 15.73 -3.06 -17.92
CA VAL A 254 14.90 -2.23 -18.81
C VAL A 254 13.56 -1.89 -18.17
N PHE A 255 12.90 -2.86 -17.53
CA PHE A 255 11.64 -2.63 -16.83
C PHE A 255 11.77 -1.58 -15.72
N TYR A 256 12.82 -1.65 -14.89
CA TYR A 256 13.06 -0.67 -13.83
C TYR A 256 13.40 0.72 -14.39
N LEU A 257 14.20 0.79 -15.45
CA LEU A 257 14.52 2.05 -16.13
C LEU A 257 13.26 2.70 -16.71
N LEU A 258 12.43 1.93 -17.43
CA LEU A 258 11.16 2.41 -17.98
C LEU A 258 10.25 2.90 -16.85
N ARG A 259 10.13 2.15 -15.75
CA ARG A 259 9.34 2.59 -14.57
C ARG A 259 9.83 3.91 -14.00
N TYR A 260 11.15 4.12 -13.95
CA TYR A 260 11.72 5.39 -13.49
C TYR A 260 11.34 6.54 -14.42
N PHE A 261 11.49 6.36 -15.75
CA PHE A 261 11.16 7.38 -16.74
C PHE A 261 9.65 7.70 -16.81
N PHE A 262 8.77 6.70 -16.75
CA PHE A 262 7.32 6.92 -16.83
C PHE A 262 6.72 7.52 -15.54
N ARG A 263 7.31 7.30 -14.37
CA ARG A 263 6.81 7.86 -13.09
C ARG A 263 7.05 9.37 -12.95
N GLN A 264 8.06 9.93 -13.61
CA GLN A 264 8.39 11.37 -13.49
C GLN A 264 7.38 12.30 -14.19
N ARG A 265 6.47 11.79 -15.03
CA ARG A 265 5.46 12.62 -15.71
C ARG A 265 4.18 12.88 -14.92
N HIS A 266 4.01 12.29 -13.74
CA HIS A 266 2.85 12.53 -12.86
C HIS A 266 3.28 12.80 -11.40
N GLY A 267 4.03 13.90 -11.19
CA GLY A 267 4.31 14.40 -9.85
C GLY A 267 3.12 15.17 -9.30
N VAL A 268 2.29 14.53 -8.46
CA VAL A 268 1.39 15.24 -7.56
C VAL A 268 2.23 15.69 -6.37
N TYR A 269 2.32 17.00 -6.15
CA TYR A 269 2.97 17.56 -4.97
C TYR A 269 1.90 18.07 -4.01
N LEU A 270 2.03 17.74 -2.73
CA LEU A 270 1.22 18.35 -1.68
C LEU A 270 1.85 19.70 -1.35
N ARG A 271 1.22 20.80 -1.79
CA ARG A 271 1.58 22.14 -1.30
C ARG A 271 0.84 22.39 0.02
N PRO A 272 1.46 23.11 0.97
CA PRO A 272 0.71 23.73 2.06
C PRO A 272 -0.35 24.65 1.46
N ARG A 273 -1.59 24.57 1.95
CA ARG A 273 -2.66 25.48 1.55
C ARG A 273 -2.30 26.89 2.04
N THR A 274 -2.12 27.82 1.12
CA THR A 274 -1.81 29.24 1.42
C THR A 274 -3.10 30.05 1.54
N ASP A 275 -3.10 31.14 2.31
CA ASP A 275 -4.29 31.95 2.65
C ASP A 275 -5.14 32.41 1.44
N ASP A 276 -4.54 32.53 0.26
CA ASP A 276 -5.26 32.86 -0.98
C ASP A 276 -6.29 31.78 -1.39
N ASP A 277 -6.05 30.50 -1.08
CA ASP A 277 -6.99 29.40 -1.36
C ASP A 277 -8.21 29.41 -0.42
N CYS A 278 -8.15 30.13 0.71
CA CYS A 278 -9.27 30.30 1.63
C CYS A 278 -10.27 31.36 1.13
N ARG A 279 -9.81 32.36 0.36
CA ARG A 279 -10.70 33.41 -0.18
C ARG A 279 -11.71 32.87 -1.19
N CYS A 280 -11.38 31.80 -1.92
CA CYS A 280 -12.31 31.18 -2.86
C CYS A 280 -13.33 30.23 -2.21
N ALA A 281 -13.13 29.83 -0.95
CA ALA A 281 -14.01 28.90 -0.24
C ALA A 281 -15.09 29.61 0.62
N GLY A 282 -15.03 30.94 0.73
CA GLY A 282 -15.97 31.74 1.54
C GLY A 282 -17.41 31.82 1.01
N ASP A 283 -17.67 31.39 -0.23
CA ASP A 283 -18.99 31.53 -0.87
C ASP A 283 -19.89 30.28 -0.78
N ALA A 284 -19.45 29.20 -0.12
CA ALA A 284 -20.27 27.99 0.06
C ALA A 284 -20.44 27.66 1.54
N GLY A 285 -21.53 28.18 2.13
CA GLY A 285 -21.88 27.97 3.53
C GLY A 285 -22.09 26.49 3.89
N ASN A 286 -21.52 26.07 5.03
CA ASN A 286 -21.91 24.84 5.71
C ASN A 286 -21.91 25.06 7.24
N PRO A 287 -23.06 24.90 7.93
CA PRO A 287 -23.19 25.07 9.36
C PRO A 287 -22.91 23.75 10.10
N ALA A 288 -21.68 23.56 10.61
CA ALA A 288 -21.36 22.40 11.45
C ALA A 288 -20.22 22.63 12.46
N ALA A 289 -20.02 23.88 12.92
CA ALA A 289 -19.07 24.19 13.99
C ALA A 289 -19.81 24.39 15.32
N GLY A 290 -20.13 23.29 16.00
CA GLY A 290 -20.74 23.27 17.33
C GLY A 290 -19.72 23.07 18.45
N VAL A 291 -19.41 24.17 19.15
CA VAL A 291 -19.17 24.31 20.60
C VAL A 291 -18.11 23.42 21.28
N LEU A 292 -16.96 24.04 21.63
CA LEU A 292 -16.08 23.64 22.73
C LEU A 292 -16.09 24.73 23.83
N PRO A 293 -15.95 24.39 25.14
CA PRO A 293 -16.12 25.34 26.25
C PRO A 293 -14.99 26.39 26.38
N ASP A 294 -15.34 27.59 26.84
CA ASP A 294 -14.58 28.86 26.81
C ASP A 294 -13.32 28.97 27.71
N GLY A 295 -12.61 27.88 28.01
CA GLY A 295 -11.37 27.89 28.79
C GLY A 295 -10.07 27.68 27.99
N TRP A 296 -10.15 27.33 26.71
CA TRP A 296 -9.03 26.84 25.90
C TRP A 296 -8.60 27.77 24.74
N ARG A 297 -8.93 29.07 24.81
CA ARG A 297 -8.46 30.06 23.81
C ARG A 297 -7.00 30.45 24.05
N GLY A 298 -6.09 29.51 23.75
CA GLY A 298 -4.66 29.74 23.65
C GLY A 298 -4.16 29.28 22.28
N ASN A 299 -4.17 30.19 21.30
CA ASN A 299 -3.39 30.22 20.05
C ASN A 299 -2.95 28.90 19.37
N TRP A 300 -3.90 28.00 19.06
CA TRP A 300 -3.68 26.86 18.15
C TRP A 300 -4.52 27.00 16.87
N SER A 301 -4.13 27.89 15.96
CA SER A 301 -4.60 27.84 14.57
C SER A 301 -3.60 27.03 13.74
N GLY A 302 -3.73 25.71 13.79
CA GLY A 302 -2.80 24.77 13.15
C GLY A 302 -3.50 23.58 12.49
N GLU A 303 -4.70 23.75 11.96
CA GLU A 303 -5.33 22.74 11.09
C GLU A 303 -4.67 22.79 9.71
N HIS A 304 -3.62 21.98 9.50
CA HIS A 304 -3.00 21.84 8.19
C HIS A 304 -3.85 20.94 7.27
N SER A 305 -4.80 21.57 6.58
CA SER A 305 -5.51 20.98 5.46
C SER A 305 -4.66 21.08 4.18
N TYR A 306 -4.40 19.96 3.51
CA TYR A 306 -3.65 19.89 2.25
C TYR A 306 -4.61 19.89 1.05
N THR A 307 -4.26 20.61 -0.04
CA THR A 307 -5.00 20.63 -1.31
C THR A 307 -4.22 19.88 -2.40
N ILE A 308 -4.91 19.01 -3.16
CA ILE A 308 -4.33 18.25 -4.28
C ILE A 308 -4.52 19.07 -5.57
N ARG A 309 -3.43 19.40 -6.27
CA ARG A 309 -3.48 20.03 -7.61
C ARG A 309 -2.65 19.23 -8.62
N HIS A 310 -3.15 19.14 -9.86
CA HIS A 310 -2.40 18.63 -11.01
C HIS A 310 -1.72 19.80 -11.72
N ARG A 311 -0.42 19.69 -12.02
CA ARG A 311 0.31 20.73 -12.77
C ARG A 311 0.14 20.51 -14.28
N THR A 312 -0.37 21.50 -15.01
CA THR A 312 -0.37 21.50 -16.48
C THR A 312 0.89 22.16 -17.03
N GLN A 313 1.27 21.82 -18.26
CA GLN A 313 2.52 22.20 -18.93
C GLN A 313 2.78 23.72 -18.98
N SER A 314 1.76 24.55 -18.83
CA SER A 314 1.83 26.02 -18.74
C SER A 314 2.59 26.53 -17.51
N ASP A 315 2.60 25.78 -16.42
CA ASP A 315 3.10 26.26 -15.12
C ASP A 315 4.61 26.05 -14.93
N LEU A 316 5.29 25.43 -15.90
CA LEU A 316 6.74 25.17 -15.90
C LEU A 316 7.53 26.22 -16.68
N LEU A 317 6.85 27.11 -17.41
CA LEU A 317 7.47 28.16 -18.23
C LEU A 317 7.35 29.56 -17.60
N ARG A 318 7.07 29.63 -16.29
CA ARG A 318 7.13 30.85 -15.47
C ARG A 318 7.95 30.59 -14.22
#